data_AF-A0A7X7IS10-F1
#
_entry.id   AF-A0A7X7IS10-F1
#
_cell.length_a   1.000
_cell.length_b   1.000
_cell.length_c   1.000
_cell.angle_alpha   90.00
_cell.angle_beta   90.00
_cell.angle_gamma   90.00
#
_symmetry.space_group_name_H-M   'P 1'
#
loop_
_entity.id
_entity.type
_entity.pdbx_description
1 polymer ?
#
loop_
_entity_poly.entity_id
_entity_poly.type
_entity_poly.pdbx_seq_one_letter_code
_entity_poly.pdbx_strand_id
1 'polypeptide(L)' 'SATVLADRCSQADGLATAMIVLGPEAALEWAERDGIAVSLLVREKDRFVERRSTSFPSPSAD' A
#
# COMPACT_ATOMS: atom_id res chain seq x y z
N SER A 1 7.17 -0.28 -4.99
CA SER A 1 6.49 -1.57 -4.80
C SER A 1 5.20 -1.33 -4.03
N ALA A 2 4.30 -2.32 -4.00
CA ALA A 2 3.11 -2.31 -3.16
C ALA A 2 3.02 -3.62 -2.38
N THR A 3 2.78 -3.51 -1.07
CA THR A 3 2.56 -4.63 -0.16
C THR A 3 1.16 -4.49 0.41
N VAL A 4 0.30 -5.47 0.15
CA VAL A 4 -1.11 -5.45 0.56
C VAL A 4 -1.38 -6.62 1.50
N LEU A 5 -2.12 -6.36 2.58
CA LEU A 5 -2.66 -7.39 3.47
C LEU A 5 -4.15 -7.56 3.19
N ALA A 6 -4.58 -8.80 2.95
CA ALA A 6 -5.97 -9.16 2.74
C ALA A 6 -6.21 -10.62 3.13
N ASP A 7 -7.46 -10.99 3.41
CA ASP A 7 -7.84 -12.35 3.81
C ASP A 7 -7.54 -13.42 2.75
N ARG A 8 -7.49 -13.01 1.47
CA ARG A 8 -7.25 -13.90 0.33
C ARG A 8 -6.06 -13.41 -0.47
N CYS A 9 -5.13 -14.33 -0.75
CA CYS A 9 -3.93 -14.04 -1.54
C CYS A 9 -4.26 -13.44 -2.92
N SER A 10 -5.27 -13.99 -3.63
CA SER A 10 -5.69 -13.46 -4.93
C SER A 10 -6.19 -12.01 -4.89
N GLN A 11 -6.81 -11.60 -3.78
CA GLN A 11 -7.22 -10.21 -3.58
C GLN A 11 -6.02 -9.31 -3.29
N ALA A 12 -5.09 -9.75 -2.44
CA ALA A 12 -3.87 -9.01 -2.17
C ALA A 12 -3.05 -8.77 -3.45
N ASP A 13 -2.91 -9.79 -4.29
CA ASP A 13 -2.18 -9.72 -5.56
C ASP A 13 -2.83 -8.76 -6.57
N GLY A 14 -4.14 -8.90 -6.78
CA GLY A 14 -4.90 -8.01 -7.66
C GLY A 14 -4.87 -6.55 -7.17
N LEU A 15 -5.04 -6.33 -5.87
CA LEU A 15 -4.95 -5.00 -5.28
C LEU A 15 -3.54 -4.43 -5.41
N ALA A 16 -2.48 -5.19 -5.10
CA ALA A 16 -1.10 -4.72 -5.22
C ALA A 16 -0.79 -4.26 -6.65
N THR A 17 -1.26 -5.00 -7.66
CA THR A 17 -1.17 -4.60 -9.07
C THR A 17 -1.92 -3.30 -9.34
N ALA A 18 -3.16 -3.18 -8.88
CA ALA A 18 -3.95 -1.96 -9.03
C ALA A 18 -3.30 -0.74 -8.37
N MET A 19 -2.73 -0.89 -7.17
CA MET A 19 -2.02 0.19 -6.46
C MET A 19 -0.82 0.70 -7.26
N ILE A 20 -0.09 -0.19 -7.92
CA ILE A 20 1.04 0.19 -8.78
C ILE A 20 0.56 0.96 -10.00
N VAL A 21 -0.55 0.57 -10.62
CA VAL A 21 -1.12 1.23 -11.81
C VAL A 21 -1.68 2.61 -11.49
N LEU A 22 -2.37 2.76 -10.35
CA LEU A 22 -2.96 4.04 -9.91
C LEU A 22 -1.90 5.09 -9.56
N GLY A 23 -0.74 4.65 -9.07
CA GLY A 23 0.27 5.53 -8.53
C GLY A 23 0.00 5.91 -7.06
N PRO A 24 0.99 6.48 -6.36
CA PRO A 24 1.02 6.49 -4.91
C PRO A 24 -0.04 7.37 -4.24
N GLU A 25 -0.35 8.55 -4.78
CA GLU A 25 -1.39 9.43 -4.25
C GLU A 25 -2.79 8.80 -4.36
N ALA A 26 -3.20 8.42 -5.58
CA ALA A 26 -4.53 7.85 -5.81
C ALA A 26 -4.71 6.49 -5.12
N ALA A 27 -3.65 5.66 -5.07
CA ALA A 27 -3.66 4.41 -4.34
C ALA A 27 -3.89 4.62 -2.83
N LEU A 28 -3.23 5.61 -2.23
CA LEU A 28 -3.37 5.89 -0.80
C LEU A 28 -4.75 6.47 -0.47
N GLU A 29 -5.27 7.40 -1.28
CA GLU A 29 -6.64 7.93 -1.12
C GLU A 29 -7.69 6.82 -1.21
N TRP A 30 -7.55 5.91 -2.18
CA TRP A 30 -8.44 4.76 -2.29
C TRP A 30 -8.33 3.84 -1.08
N ALA A 31 -7.10 3.55 -0.64
CA ALA A 31 -6.86 2.68 0.49
C ALA A 31 -7.43 3.23 1.80
N GLU A 32 -7.30 4.54 2.05
CA GLU A 32 -7.90 5.19 3.23
C GLU A 32 -9.43 5.16 3.18
N ARG A 33 -10.02 5.45 2.02
CA ARG A 33 -11.48 5.46 1.85
C ARG A 33 -12.10 4.09 2.09
N ASP A 34 -11.46 3.03 1.60
CA ASP A 34 -12.03 1.68 1.57
C ASP A 34 -11.43 0.75 2.65
N GLY A 35 -10.56 1.26 3.53
CA GLY A 35 -9.96 0.48 4.63
C GLY A 35 -8.99 -0.61 4.16
N ILE A 36 -8.28 -0.39 3.05
CA ILE A 36 -7.34 -1.36 2.50
C ILE A 36 -6.00 -1.20 3.21
N ALA A 37 -5.49 -2.28 3.81
CA ALA A 37 -4.16 -2.30 4.40
C ALA A 37 -3.09 -2.38 3.30
N VAL A 38 -2.39 -1.26 3.05
CA VAL A 38 -1.30 -1.20 2.05
C VAL A 38 -0.09 -0.41 2.57
N SER A 39 1.11 -0.89 2.25
CA SER A 39 2.35 -0.11 2.27
C SER A 39 2.93 0.02 0.86
N LEU A 40 3.31 1.24 0.49
CA LEU A 40 3.87 1.62 -0.79
C LEU A 40 5.30 2.13 -0.57
N LEU A 41 6.26 1.50 -1.25
CA LEU A 41 7.63 2.03 -1.32
C LEU A 41 7.80 2.76 -2.66
N VAL A 42 7.88 4.08 -2.59
CA VAL A 42 7.88 4.99 -3.73
C VAL A 42 9.27 5.56 -3.93
N ARG A 43 9.74 5.62 -5.18
CA ARG A 43 10.99 6.33 -5.51
C ARG A 43 10.68 7.81 -5.75
N GLU A 44 11.21 8.67 -4.89
CA GLU A 44 11.17 10.13 -5.05
C GLU A 44 12.59 10.63 -5.31
N LYS A 45 12.87 11.08 -6.55
CA LYS A 45 14.22 11.49 -6.96
C LYS A 45 15.25 10.38 -6.64
N ASP A 46 16.17 10.66 -5.72
CA ASP A 46 17.28 9.79 -5.31
C ASP A 46 17.03 9.04 -4.00
N ARG A 47 15.80 9.07 -3.48
CA ARG A 47 15.43 8.36 -2.24
C ARG A 47 14.20 7.49 -2.43
N PHE A 48 14.05 6.52 -1.54
CA PHE A 48 12.79 5.81 -1.34
C PHE A 48 12.03 6.41 -0.16
N VAL A 49 10.72 6.56 -0.33
CA VAL A 49 9.79 7.04 0.70
C VAL A 49 8.71 5.98 0.87
N GLU A 50 8.48 5.58 2.11
CA GLU A 50 7.39 4.69 2.46
C GLU A 50 6.12 5.51 2.73
N ARG A 51 5.00 5.07 2.16
CA ARG A 51 3.66 5.60 2.41
C ARG A 51 2.76 4.42 2.72
N ARG A 52 1.98 4.50 3.79
CA ARG A 52 1.13 3.39 4.25
C ARG A 52 -0.23 3.90 4.67
N SER A 53 -1.25 3.09 4.41
CA SER A 53 -2.60 3.41 4.88
C SER A 53 -2.69 3.25 6.40
N THR A 54 -3.65 3.93 7.02
CA THR A 54 -3.96 3.79 8.45
C THR A 54 -4.31 2.35 8.85
N SER A 55 -4.86 1.58 7.91
CA SER A 55 -5.21 0.18 8.11
C SER A 55 -4.01 -0.77 8.05
N PHE A 56 -2.85 -0.31 7.55
CA PHE A 56 -1.64 -1.13 7.54
C PHE A 56 -1.01 -1.16 8.95
N PRO A 57 -0.72 -2.35 9.50
CA PRO A 57 -0.23 -2.47 10.87
C PRO A 57 1.09 -1.71 11.05
N SER A 58 1.24 -1.10 12.22
CA SER A 58 2.56 -0.56 12.60
C SER A 58 3.52 -1.73 12.82
N PRO A 59 4.81 -1.58 12.46
CA PRO A 59 5.81 -2.56 12.83
C PRO A 59 5.75 -2.75 14.35
N SER A 60 5.71 -4.00 14.81
CA SER A 60 5.77 -4.29 16.24
C SER A 60 7.09 -3.75 16.78
N ALA A 61 7.03 -3.05 17.91
CA ALA A 61 8.21 -2.73 18.70
C ALA A 61 8.58 -4.00 19.44
N ASP A 62 9.43 -4.82 18.82
CA ASP A 62 10.17 -5.87 19.52
C ASP A 62 11.38 -5.24 20.24
#